data_AF-A0A349GQN4-F1
#
_entry.id   AF-A0A349GQN4-F1
#
_cell.length_a   1.000
_cell.length_b   1.000
_cell.length_c   1.000
_cell.angle_alpha   90.00
_cell.angle_beta   90.00
_cell.angle_gamma   90.00
#
_symmetry.space_group_name_H-M   'P 1'
#
loop_
_entity.id
_entity.type
_entity.pdbx_description
1 polymer ?
#
loop_
_entity_poly.entity_id
_entity_poly.type
_entity_poly.pdbx_seq_one_letter_code
_entity_poly.pdbx_strand_id
1 'polypeptide(L)'
;MVVKTRLMDILDKFENMKIAVIGDMMLDDYIIGEVTRISPEAPVPVVNVKEERFVLGGGANVLNNLSSLSCRCYSFGVVGDDSNGNRLLNELK
;
A
#
# COMPACT_ATOMS: atom_id res chain seq x y z
N MET A 1 5.75 21.48 18.92
CA MET A 1 5.72 20.15 19.55
C MET A 1 4.31 19.93 20.08
N VAL A 2 3.61 18.86 19.68
CA VAL A 2 2.25 18.58 20.18
C VAL A 2 2.38 18.07 21.61
N VAL A 3 1.67 18.67 22.56
CA VAL A 3 1.66 18.23 23.96
C VAL A 3 1.03 16.83 24.02
N LYS A 4 1.59 15.91 24.83
CA LYS A 4 1.15 14.51 24.94
C LYS A 4 -0.38 14.38 25.08
N THR A 5 -1.00 15.20 25.92
CA THR A 5 -2.46 15.22 26.12
C THR A 5 -3.20 15.46 24.82
N ARG A 6 -2.79 16.48 24.06
CA ARG A 6 -3.39 16.82 22.76
C ARG A 6 -3.26 15.69 21.75
N LEU A 7 -2.15 14.94 21.78
CA LEU A 7 -1.96 13.78 20.92
C LEU A 7 -2.95 12.66 21.26
N MET A 8 -3.08 12.29 22.54
CA MET A 8 -4.03 11.26 22.96
C MET A 8 -5.46 11.66 22.63
N ASP A 9 -5.83 12.92 22.87
CA ASP A 9 -7.18 13.44 22.53
C ASP A 9 -7.49 13.35 21.03
N ILE A 10 -6.48 13.39 20.16
CA ILE A 10 -6.65 13.21 18.71
C ILE A 10 -6.79 11.73 18.37
N LEU A 11 -5.92 10.88 18.95
CA LEU A 11 -5.92 9.44 18.70
C LEU A 11 -7.24 8.79 19.13
N ASP A 12 -7.77 9.15 20.30
CA ASP A 12 -9.02 8.60 20.84
C ASP A 12 -10.25 8.91 19.96
N LYS A 13 -10.16 9.91 19.08
CA LYS A 13 -11.26 10.26 18.17
C LYS A 13 -11.36 9.33 16.97
N PHE A 14 -10.26 8.70 16.55
CA PHE A 14 -10.23 7.91 15.31
C PHE A 14 -11.12 6.67 15.37
N GLU A 15 -11.22 6.01 16.53
CA GLU A 15 -12.08 4.82 16.74
C GLU A 15 -13.56 5.10 16.40
N ASN A 16 -14.00 6.33 16.64
CA ASN A 16 -15.38 6.75 16.39
C ASN A 16 -15.60 7.35 14.99
N MET A 17 -14.53 7.60 14.24
CA MET A 17 -14.62 8.13 12.88
C MET A 17 -15.03 7.05 11.89
N LYS A 18 -15.92 7.45 10.97
CA LYS A 18 -16.30 6.67 9.80
C LYS A 18 -15.75 7.38 8.57
N ILE A 19 -14.88 6.72 7.82
CA ILE A 19 -14.16 7.34 6.70
C ILE A 19 -14.36 6.49 5.45
N ALA A 20 -14.78 7.12 4.36
CA ALA A 20 -14.85 6.48 3.05
C ALA A 20 -13.67 6.95 2.19
N VAL A 21 -12.86 6.00 1.73
CA VAL A 21 -11.76 6.23 0.78
C VAL A 21 -12.27 5.87 -0.62
N ILE A 22 -12.33 6.86 -1.51
CA ILE A 22 -12.77 6.70 -2.89
C ILE A 22 -11.62 7.07 -3.80
N GLY A 23 -11.17 6.15 -4.66
CA GLY A 23 -10.09 6.42 -5.59
C GLY A 23 -9.39 5.16 -6.10
N ASP A 24 -8.20 5.36 -6.64
CA ASP A 24 -7.43 4.30 -7.28
C ASP A 24 -6.82 3.36 -6.24
N MET A 25 -7.24 2.10 -6.29
CA MET A 25 -6.71 1.04 -5.44
C MET A 25 -5.56 0.38 -6.18
N MET A 26 -4.35 0.50 -5.64
CA MET A 26 -3.13 0.10 -6.33
C MET A 26 -2.30 -0.83 -5.45
N LEU A 27 -1.51 -1.68 -6.10
CA LEU A 27 -0.50 -2.52 -5.46
C LEU A 27 0.87 -2.05 -5.95
N ASP A 28 1.74 -1.70 -5.02
CA ASP A 28 3.13 -1.37 -5.31
C ASP A 28 3.96 -2.65 -5.26
N ASP A 29 4.64 -2.97 -6.36
CA ASP A 29 5.49 -4.15 -6.51
C ASP A 29 6.97 -3.75 -6.48
N TYR A 30 7.67 -4.21 -5.47
CA TYR A 30 9.10 -3.96 -5.27
C TYR A 30 9.90 -5.18 -5.71
N ILE A 31 10.55 -5.05 -6.87
CA ILE A 31 11.47 -6.05 -7.40
C ILE A 31 12.89 -5.71 -6.92
N ILE A 32 13.43 -6.52 -6.02
CA ILE A 32 14.72 -6.30 -5.37
C ILE A 32 15.70 -7.34 -5.90
N GLY A 33 16.84 -6.87 -6.39
CA GLY A 33 17.85 -7.74 -6.97
C GLY A 33 19.16 -7.04 -7.24
N GLU A 34 20.10 -7.79 -7.81
CA GLU A 34 21.44 -7.32 -8.10
C GLU A 34 21.67 -7.21 -9.61
N VAL A 35 22.39 -6.19 -10.04
CA VAL A 35 22.83 -6.02 -11.44
C VAL A 35 24.28 -6.44 -11.54
N THR A 36 24.53 -7.51 -12.29
CA THR A 36 25.90 -8.05 -12.50
C THR A 36 26.39 -7.90 -13.94
N ARG A 37 25.50 -7.58 -14.89
CA ARG A 37 25.84 -7.44 -16.31
C ARG A 37 24.84 -6.57 -17.08
N ILE A 38 25.26 -6.17 -18.28
CA ILE A 38 24.42 -5.54 -19.31
C ILE A 38 23.91 -6.62 -20.26
N SER A 39 22.69 -6.45 -20.79
CA SER A 39 22.11 -7.36 -21.79
C SER A 39 22.92 -7.32 -23.09
N PRO A 40 23.20 -8.48 -23.73
CA PRO A 40 23.79 -8.50 -25.07
C PRO A 40 22.82 -8.09 -26.18
N GLU A 41 21.51 -8.09 -25.92
CA GLU A 41 20.44 -7.71 -26.87
C GLU A 41 20.16 -6.21 -26.91
N ALA A 42 20.36 -5.50 -25.80
CA ALA A 42 20.14 -4.05 -25.69
C ALA A 42 21.00 -3.43 -24.57
N PRO A 43 21.34 -2.13 -24.62
CA PRO A 43 22.17 -1.46 -23.61
C PRO A 43 21.41 -1.16 -22.31
N VAL A 44 20.80 -2.20 -21.71
CA VAL A 44 20.05 -2.13 -20.46
C VAL A 44 20.60 -3.12 -19.42
N PRO A 45 20.55 -2.77 -18.12
CA PRO A 45 20.92 -3.68 -17.04
C PRO A 45 20.06 -4.94 -17.00
N VAL A 46 20.66 -6.08 -16.65
CA VAL A 46 19.90 -7.28 -16.28
C VAL A 46 19.85 -7.39 -14.76
N VAL A 47 18.65 -7.33 -14.19
CA VAL A 47 18.42 -7.51 -12.76
C VAL A 47 18.24 -9.00 -12.44
N ASN A 48 19.11 -9.55 -11.60
CA ASN A 48 18.94 -10.87 -11.02
C ASN A 48 18.05 -10.74 -9.77
N VAL A 49 16.75 -10.93 -9.94
CA VAL A 49 15.75 -10.78 -8.87
C VAL A 49 16.04 -11.75 -7.73
N LYS A 50 16.05 -11.22 -6.50
CA LYS A 50 16.28 -11.96 -5.26
C LYS A 50 15.05 -12.00 -4.37
N GLU A 51 14.26 -10.93 -4.40
CA GLU A 51 13.08 -10.76 -3.58
C GLU A 51 12.06 -9.92 -4.34
N GLU A 52 10.79 -10.27 -4.17
CA GLU A 52 9.65 -9.46 -4.59
C GLU A 52 8.81 -9.16 -3.36
N ARG A 53 8.42 -7.90 -3.18
CA ARG A 53 7.57 -7.47 -2.07
C ARG A 53 6.41 -6.66 -2.60
N PHE A 54 5.21 -7.06 -2.20
CA PHE A 54 3.97 -6.38 -2.52
C PHE A 54 3.53 -5.51 -1.34
N VAL A 55 3.12 -4.28 -1.61
CA VAL A 55 2.63 -3.34 -0.61
C VAL A 55 1.40 -2.63 -1.15
N LEU A 56 0.44 -2.29 -0.27
CA LEU A 56 -0.69 -1.46 -0.65
C LEU A 56 -0.22 -0.06 -1.08
N GLY A 57 -0.64 0.36 -2.28
CA GLY A 57 -0.35 1.67 -2.89
C GLY A 57 -1.61 2.52 -3.06
N GLY A 58 -1.46 3.79 -3.43
CA GLY A 58 -2.60 4.66 -3.74
C GLY A 58 -3.65 4.76 -2.61
N GLY A 59 -4.93 4.66 -2.98
CA GLY A 59 -6.05 4.65 -2.03
C GLY A 59 -6.02 3.47 -1.07
N ALA A 60 -5.42 2.35 -1.47
CA ALA A 60 -5.27 1.18 -0.61
C ALA A 60 -4.29 1.46 0.54
N ASN A 61 -3.23 2.23 0.31
CA ASN A 61 -2.31 2.68 1.37
C ASN A 61 -2.98 3.66 2.34
N VAL A 62 -3.85 4.55 1.84
CA VAL A 62 -4.65 5.44 2.69
C VAL A 62 -5.54 4.62 3.62
N LEU A 63 -6.20 3.59 3.07
CA LEU A 63 -7.03 2.68 3.86
C LEU A 63 -6.20 1.94 4.93
N ASN A 64 -5.01 1.46 4.56
CA ASN A 64 -4.09 0.79 5.48
C ASN A 64 -3.71 1.68 6.68
N ASN A 65 -3.33 2.93 6.40
CA ASN A 65 -2.97 3.90 7.45
C ASN A 65 -4.15 4.21 8.37
N LEU A 66 -5.34 4.45 7.83
CA LEU A 66 -6.53 4.73 8.65
C LEU A 66 -6.96 3.52 9.49
N SER A 67 -6.84 2.31 8.93
CA SER A 67 -7.13 1.07 9.65
C SER A 67 -6.15 0.85 10.81
N SER A 68 -4.87 1.23 10.64
CA SER A 68 -3.87 1.19 11.73
C SER A 68 -4.18 2.14 12.89
N LEU A 69 -5.02 3.17 12.66
CA LEU A 69 -5.53 4.11 13.65
C LEU A 69 -6.88 3.68 14.25
N SER A 70 -7.33 2.44 14.01
CA SER A 70 -8.61 1.89 14.46
C SER A 70 -9.84 2.60 13.90
N CYS A 71 -9.72 3.33 12.78
CA CYS A 71 -10.87 3.94 12.12
C CYS A 71 -11.80 2.90 11.51
N ARG A 72 -13.11 3.19 11.53
CA ARG A 72 -14.08 2.45 10.72
C ARG A 72 -14.01 2.94 9.28
N CYS A 73 -13.27 2.21 8.46
CA CYS A 73 -13.03 2.60 7.07
C CYS A 73 -13.89 1.82 6.08
N TYR A 74 -14.24 2.50 4.98
CA TYR A 74 -14.89 1.93 3.81
C TYR A 74 -14.07 2.30 2.60
N SER A 75 -13.92 1.40 1.64
CA SER A 75 -13.18 1.66 0.40
C SER A 75 -14.08 1.48 -0.81
N PHE A 76 -13.94 2.36 -1.78
CA PHE A 76 -14.63 2.30 -3.07
C PHE A 76 -13.61 2.56 -4.18
N GLY A 77 -13.52 1.62 -5.11
CA GLY A 77 -12.60 1.70 -6.25
C GLY A 77 -12.88 0.56 -7.21
N VAL A 78 -12.12 0.52 -8.30
CA VAL A 78 -12.18 -0.57 -9.29
C VAL A 78 -10.92 -1.40 -9.16
N VAL A 79 -11.08 -2.72 -9.16
CA VAL A 79 -9.97 -3.68 -9.12
C VAL A 79 -10.15 -4.66 -10.28
N GLY A 80 -9.05 -4.97 -10.98
CA GLY A 80 -9.06 -5.93 -12.07
C GLY A 80 -9.30 -7.36 -11.58
N ASP A 81 -9.92 -8.20 -12.41
CA ASP A 81 -10.06 -9.64 -12.17
C ASP A 81 -8.82 -10.38 -12.69
N ASP A 82 -7.68 -10.12 -12.03
CA ASP A 82 -6.39 -10.70 -12.37
C ASP A 82 -5.58 -11.06 -11.11
N SER A 83 -4.37 -11.58 -11.29
CA SER A 83 -3.51 -11.99 -10.17
C SER A 83 -3.16 -10.83 -9.24
N ASN A 84 -2.97 -9.62 -9.78
CA ASN A 84 -2.60 -8.44 -8.99
C ASN A 84 -3.82 -7.89 -8.24
N GLY A 85 -5.00 -7.91 -8.86
CA GLY A 85 -6.26 -7.62 -8.18
C GLY A 85 -6.53 -8.57 -7.02
N ASN A 86 -6.31 -9.88 -7.22
CA ASN A 86 -6.42 -10.88 -6.14
C ASN A 86 -5.40 -10.65 -5.02
N ARG A 87 -4.15 -10.29 -5.34
CA ARG A 87 -3.13 -9.94 -4.35
C ARG A 87 -3.55 -8.71 -3.54
N LEU A 88 -3.96 -7.63 -4.21
CA LEU A 88 -4.46 -6.40 -3.59
C LEU A 88 -5.60 -6.69 -2.61
N LEU A 89 -6.59 -7.49 -3.02
CA LEU A 89 -7.72 -7.86 -2.17
C LEU A 89 -7.32 -8.73 -0.97
N ASN A 90 -6.26 -9.53 -1.07
CA ASN A 90 -5.75 -10.30 0.05
C ASN A 90 -4.99 -9.44 1.05
N GLU A 91 -4.24 -8.43 0.58
CA GLU A 91 -3.54 -7.47 1.44
C GLU A 91 -4.50 -6.47 2.13
N LEU A 92 -5.72 -6.30 1.62
CA LEU A 92 -6.75 -5.43 2.21
C LEU A 92 -7.60 -6.10 3.32
N LYS A 93 -7.42 -7.40 3.57
CA LYS A 93 -8.14 -8.15 4.61
C LYS A 93 -7.55 -7.92 5.99
#